data_AF-A0A7C8AKZ0-F1
#
_entry.id   AF-A0A7C8AKZ0-F1
#
_cell.length_a   1.000
_cell.length_b   1.000
_cell.length_c   1.000
_cell.angle_alpha   90.00
_cell.angle_beta   90.00
_cell.angle_gamma   90.00
#
_symmetry.space_group_name_H-M   'P 1'
#
loop_
_entity.id
_entity.type
_entity.pdbx_description
1 polymer ?
#
loop_
_entity_poly.entity_id
_entity_poly.type
_entity_poly.pdbx_seq_one_letter_code
_entity_poly.pdbx_strand_id
1 'polypeptide(L)' 'MGRRHGPHELGGNSIHPMVAVSEEAVHVIWCDDRDGNNEIYYKNRNR' A
#
# COMPACT_ATOMS: atom_id res chain seq x y z
N MET A 1 -29.13 13.68 -6.98
CA MET A 1 -29.08 12.20 -6.96
C MET A 1 -27.90 11.81 -6.08
N GLY A 2 -28.16 11.52 -4.81
CA GLY A 2 -27.12 11.27 -3.80
C GLY A 2 -26.46 9.92 -4.04
N ARG A 3 -25.11 9.89 -3.96
CA ARG A 3 -24.34 8.65 -4.08
C ARG A 3 -24.71 7.73 -2.93
N ARG A 4 -25.25 6.55 -3.25
CA ARG A 4 -25.52 5.49 -2.29
C ARG A 4 -24.19 4.83 -1.93
N HIS A 5 -23.77 4.95 -0.69
CA HIS A 5 -22.66 4.17 -0.15
C HIS A 5 -23.10 2.70 -0.04
N GLY A 6 -22.46 1.83 -0.83
CA GLY A 6 -22.62 0.38 -0.74
C GLY A 6 -21.76 -0.22 0.38
N PRO A 7 -22.11 -1.41 0.90
CA PRO A 7 -21.30 -2.07 1.91
C PRO A 7 -20.00 -2.55 1.24
N HIS A 8 -18.86 -2.19 1.83
CA HIS A 8 -17.51 -2.64 1.46
C HIS A 8 -16.73 -1.88 0.36
N GLU A 9 -16.93 -0.56 0.19
CA GLU A 9 -15.85 0.30 -0.34
C GLU A 9 -14.93 0.75 0.81
N LEU A 10 -14.38 -0.19 1.57
CA LEU A 10 -13.32 0.12 2.53
C LEU A 10 -12.04 0.27 1.72
N GLY A 11 -11.76 1.49 1.27
CA GLY A 11 -10.50 1.80 0.60
C GLY A 11 -9.35 1.23 1.43
N GLY A 12 -8.52 0.39 0.82
CA GLY A 12 -7.44 -0.29 1.52
C GLY A 12 -6.55 0.71 2.26
N ASN A 13 -6.29 0.43 3.54
CA ASN A 13 -5.38 1.18 4.38
C ASN A 13 -3.94 0.74 4.10
N SER A 14 -3.08 1.70 3.75
CA SER A 14 -1.63 1.49 3.76
C SER A 14 -1.04 2.03 5.07
N ILE A 15 -0.35 1.19 5.84
CA ILE A 15 0.24 1.56 7.14
C ILE A 15 1.72 1.14 7.24
N HIS A 16 2.44 1.77 8.17
CA HIS A 16 3.84 1.48 8.49
C HIS A 16 4.81 1.48 7.29
N PRO A 17 4.91 2.59 6.52
CA PRO A 17 5.88 2.65 5.44
C PRO A 17 7.31 2.63 5.98
N MET A 18 8.20 1.89 5.31
CA MET A 18 9.65 1.93 5.53
C MET A 18 10.38 2.07 4.20
N VAL A 19 11.42 2.92 4.20
CA VAL A 19 12.26 3.22 3.05
C VAL A 19 13.72 2.90 3.34
N ALA A 20 14.39 2.27 2.38
CA ALA A 20 15.84 2.07 2.38
C ALA A 20 16.39 2.44 1.01
N VAL A 21 17.62 2.95 0.97
CA VAL A 21 18.29 3.37 -0.27
C VAL A 21 19.62 2.64 -0.39
N SER A 22 19.88 2.08 -1.56
CA SER A 22 21.19 1.60 -2.00
C SER A 22 21.67 2.45 -3.20
N GLU A 23 22.89 2.22 -3.68
CA GLU A 23 23.51 3.06 -4.73
C GLU A 23 22.63 3.21 -5.98
N GLU A 24 21.92 2.14 -6.35
CA GLU A 24 21.15 2.10 -7.60
C GLU A 24 19.63 1.97 -7.38
N ALA A 25 19.19 1.71 -6.13
CA ALA A 25 17.80 1.37 -5.86
C ALA A 25 17.21 2.05 -4.63
N VAL A 26 15.93 2.39 -4.74
CA VAL A 26 15.07 2.76 -3.61
C VAL A 26 14.15 1.58 -3.30
N HIS A 27 14.15 1.15 -2.05
CA HIS A 27 13.35 0.06 -1.52
C HIS A 27 12.23 0.66 -0.66
N VAL A 28 10.97 0.31 -0.97
CA VAL A 28 9.80 0.75 -0.21
C VAL A 28 9.03 -0.49 0.21
N ILE A 29 8.76 -0.62 1.52
CA ILE A 29 7.87 -1.64 2.07
C ILE A 29 6.73 -0.98 2.84
N TRP A 30 5.55 -1.57 2.81
CA TRP A 30 4.39 -1.10 3.59
C TRP A 30 3.43 -2.27 3.86
N CYS A 31 2.61 -2.16 4.90
CA CYS A 31 1.49 -3.06 5.10
C CYS A 31 0.25 -2.49 4.41
N ASP A 32 -0.54 -3.32 3.73
CA ASP A 32 -1.79 -2.89 3.08
C ASP A 32 -2.88 -3.95 3.23
N ASP A 33 -4.14 -3.52 3.35
CA ASP A 33 -5.30 -4.42 3.45
C ASP A 33 -6.23 -4.40 2.22
N ARG A 34 -5.77 -3.85 1.08
CA ARG A 34 -6.53 -3.79 -0.19
C ARG A 34 -7.10 -5.13 -0.66
N ASP A 35 -6.46 -6.24 -0.30
CA ASP A 35 -6.84 -7.60 -0.70
C ASP A 35 -7.67 -8.32 0.39
N GLY A 36 -8.13 -7.58 1.40
CA GLY A 36 -9.00 -8.08 2.48
C GLY A 36 -8.25 -8.67 3.68
N ASN A 37 -6.92 -8.63 3.69
CA ASN A 37 -6.05 -9.02 4.80
C ASN A 37 -4.84 -8.09 4.86
N ASN A 38 -4.28 -7.87 6.07
CA ASN A 38 -3.03 -7.13 6.22
C ASN A 38 -1.85 -7.92 5.64
N GLU A 39 -1.35 -7.48 4.50
CA GLU A 39 -0.20 -8.08 3.81
C GLU A 39 0.97 -7.10 3.71
N ILE A 40 2.19 -7.63 3.65
CA ILE A 40 3.41 -6.82 3.46
C ILE A 40 3.68 -6.72 1.96
N TYR A 41 3.68 -5.49 1.44
CA TYR A 41 4.01 -5.19 0.06
C TYR A 41 5.41 -4.58 -0.04
N TYR A 42 6.05 -4.82 -1.19
CA TYR A 42 7.37 -4.32 -1.52
C TYR A 42 7.40 -3.72 -2.92
N LYS A 43 8.04 -2.56 -3.06
CA LYS A 43 8.30 -1.91 -4.33
C LYS A 43 9.75 -1.45 -4.36
N ASN A 44 10.47 -1.88 -5.39
CA ASN A 44 11.77 -1.32 -5.71
C ASN A 44 11.65 -0.34 -6.87
N ARG A 45 12.57 0.62 -6.88
CA ARG A 45 12.85 1.43 -8.05
C ARG A 45 14.34 1.46 -8.27
N ASN A 46 14.79 0.80 -9.32
CA ASN A 46 16.14 0.96 -9.84
C ASN A 46 16.18 2.22 -10.73
N ARG A 47 17.35 2.85 -10.84
CA ARG A 47 17.57 3.95 -11.79
C ARG A 47 17.57 3.47 -13.24
#